data_AF-A0A0G1QJM3-F1
#
_entry.id   AF-A0A0G1QJM3-F1
#
_cell.length_a   1.000
_cell.length_b   1.000
_cell.length_c   1.000
_cell.angle_alpha   90.00
_cell.angle_beta   90.00
_cell.angle_gamma   90.00
#
_symmetry.space_group_name_H-M   'P 1'
#
loop_
_entity.id
_entity.type
_entity.pdbx_description
1 polymer ?
#
loop_
_entity_poly.entity_id
_entity_poly.type
_entity_poly.pdbx_seq_one_letter_code
_entity_poly.pdbx_strand_id
1 'polypeptide(L)'
;MLVNPMYNPRMSAERFPTAPELFTVPTGEGGIIEDTIESFFDEILDYLGWGQEARTHFANRYSMELHSSSPTEAKSIPSNDRVTLLVLRDFTVASVLERRDDRNEIQVVSACYLNPGMVEELTKDEILLTKRR
;
A
#
# COMPACT_ATOMS: atom_id res chain seq x y z
N MET A 1 -4.00 31.01 21.51
CA MET A 1 -3.55 29.62 21.30
C MET A 1 -4.42 29.03 20.21
N LEU A 2 -3.86 28.78 19.03
CA LEU A 2 -4.57 28.09 17.94
C LEU A 2 -4.53 26.60 18.27
N VAL A 3 -5.67 26.06 18.70
CA VAL A 3 -5.85 24.62 18.87
C VAL A 3 -5.83 24.03 17.46
N ASN A 4 -4.83 23.22 17.16
CA ASN A 4 -4.77 22.47 15.91
C ASN A 4 -5.87 21.40 15.98
N PRO A 5 -6.98 21.48 15.21
CA PRO A 5 -8.12 20.58 15.35
C PRO A 5 -7.81 19.14 14.94
N MET A 6 -6.60 18.88 14.40
CA MET A 6 -6.14 17.60 13.90
C MET A 6 -5.19 16.85 14.85
N TYR A 7 -4.62 17.51 15.87
CA TYR A 7 -3.94 16.75 16.91
C TYR A 7 -5.01 16.22 17.85
N ASN A 8 -5.60 15.10 17.45
CA ASN A 8 -6.39 14.29 18.35
C ASN A 8 -5.39 13.46 19.17
N PRO A 9 -5.14 13.78 20.46
CA PRO A 9 -4.35 12.91 21.33
C PRO A 9 -5.03 11.54 21.56
N ARG A 10 -6.24 11.34 21.01
CA ARG A 10 -6.91 10.04 20.86
C ARG A 10 -6.74 9.39 19.48
N MET A 11 -5.81 9.84 18.62
CA MET A 11 -5.18 8.93 17.67
C MET A 11 -4.48 7.89 18.53
N SER A 12 -5.23 6.87 18.93
CA SER A 12 -4.70 5.83 19.77
C SER A 12 -3.58 5.21 18.97
N ALA A 13 -2.37 5.23 19.54
CA ALA A 13 -1.27 4.36 19.14
C ALA A 13 -1.63 2.87 19.24
N GLU A 14 -2.92 2.51 19.30
CA GLU A 14 -3.42 1.17 19.57
C GLU A 14 -3.52 0.33 18.30
N ARG A 15 -3.59 0.91 17.09
CA ARG A 15 -3.55 0.12 15.85
C ARG A 15 -2.83 0.80 14.71
N PHE A 16 -1.55 0.48 14.60
CA PHE A 16 -0.82 0.53 13.34
C PHE A 16 -1.54 -0.36 12.29
N PRO A 17 -1.67 0.07 11.02
CA PRO A 17 -2.23 -0.76 9.96
C PRO A 17 -1.43 -2.05 9.87
N THR A 18 -2.09 -3.17 10.16
CA THR A 18 -1.43 -4.47 10.10
C THR A 18 -1.61 -5.01 8.69
N ALA A 19 -0.53 -5.48 8.08
CA ALA A 19 -0.63 -6.14 6.79
C ALA A 19 -1.61 -7.33 6.90
N PRO A 20 -2.54 -7.50 5.94
CA PRO A 20 -3.39 -8.67 5.89
C PRO A 20 -2.56 -9.96 5.98
N GLU A 21 -3.13 -11.00 6.60
CA GLU A 21 -2.50 -12.31 6.62
C GLU A 21 -2.31 -12.83 5.20
N LEU A 22 -1.26 -13.64 5.01
CA LEU A 22 -1.03 -14.32 3.75
C LEU A 22 -2.22 -15.21 3.41
N PHE A 23 -2.71 -15.10 2.17
CA PHE A 23 -3.78 -15.94 1.67
C PHE A 23 -3.49 -16.39 0.23
N THR A 24 -4.24 -17.40 -0.20
CA THR A 24 -4.11 -17.99 -1.54
C THR A 24 -5.48 -17.98 -2.22
N VAL A 25 -5.51 -17.61 -3.49
CA VAL A 25 -6.73 -17.63 -4.31
C VAL A 25 -6.55 -18.45 -5.58
N PRO A 26 -7.60 -19.14 -6.07
CA PRO A 26 -7.56 -19.81 -7.36
C PRO A 26 -7.28 -18.84 -8.52
N THR A 27 -6.61 -19.33 -9.56
CA THR A 27 -6.44 -18.55 -10.80
C THR A 27 -7.82 -18.23 -11.41
N GLY A 28 -8.10 -16.93 -11.63
CA GLY A 28 -9.38 -16.45 -12.15
C GLY A 28 -10.19 -15.63 -11.15
N GLU A 29 -9.83 -15.65 -9.87
CA GLU A 29 -10.49 -14.88 -8.80
C GLU A 29 -9.78 -13.53 -8.52
N GLY A 30 -9.29 -12.86 -9.57
CA GLY A 30 -8.52 -11.62 -9.44
C GLY A 30 -9.26 -10.47 -8.74
N GLY A 31 -10.61 -10.47 -8.78
CA GLY A 31 -11.42 -9.47 -8.07
C GLY A 31 -11.21 -9.47 -6.56
N ILE A 32 -11.05 -10.65 -5.94
CA ILE A 32 -10.81 -10.77 -4.48
C ILE A 32 -9.48 -10.12 -4.10
N ILE A 33 -8.47 -10.27 -4.95
CA ILE A 33 -7.16 -9.67 -4.74
C ILE A 33 -7.26 -8.14 -4.82
N GLU A 34 -7.93 -7.61 -5.84
CA GLU A 34 -8.13 -6.17 -6.01
C GLU A 34 -8.88 -5.54 -4.83
N ASP A 35 -9.97 -6.17 -4.38
CA ASP A 35 -10.72 -5.69 -3.21
C ASP A 35 -9.86 -5.67 -1.94
N THR A 36 -8.99 -6.69 -1.77
CA THR A 36 -8.08 -6.77 -0.62
C THR A 36 -6.99 -5.69 -0.68
N ILE A 37 -6.44 -5.43 -1.87
CA ILE A 37 -5.44 -4.36 -2.08
C ILE A 37 -6.05 -3.01 -1.74
N GLU A 38 -7.24 -2.72 -2.27
CA GLU A 38 -7.93 -1.45 -2.05
C GLU A 38 -8.23 -1.23 -0.57
N SER A 39 -8.79 -2.24 0.11
CA SER A 39 -9.08 -2.16 1.55
C SER A 39 -7.82 -1.92 2.38
N PHE A 40 -6.73 -2.64 2.09
CA PHE A 40 -5.47 -2.48 2.82
C PHE A 40 -4.85 -1.08 2.63
N PHE A 41 -4.90 -0.55 1.42
CA PHE A 41 -4.38 0.78 1.13
C PHE A 41 -5.24 1.90 1.73
N ASP A 42 -6.56 1.73 1.75
CA ASP A 42 -7.46 2.66 2.45
C ASP A 42 -7.22 2.71 3.94
N GLU A 43 -6.99 1.56 4.60
CA GLU A 43 -6.65 1.53 6.03
C GLU A 43 -5.37 2.32 6.35
N ILE A 44 -4.39 2.30 5.45
CA ILE A 44 -3.14 3.08 5.60
C ILE A 44 -3.41 4.57 5.48
N LEU A 45 -4.23 4.97 4.51
CA LEU A 45 -4.58 6.38 4.30
C LEU A 45 -5.41 6.90 5.48
N ASP A 46 -6.41 6.14 5.93
CA ASP A 46 -7.24 6.46 7.09
C ASP A 46 -6.41 6.59 8.36
N TYR A 47 -5.43 5.71 8.57
CA TYR A 47 -4.50 5.80 9.71
C TYR A 47 -3.69 7.11 9.71
N LEU A 48 -3.31 7.61 8.53
CA LEU A 48 -2.62 8.89 8.38
C LEU A 48 -3.58 10.10 8.47
N GLY A 49 -4.88 9.88 8.67
CA GLY A 49 -5.91 10.92 8.66
C GLY A 49 -6.22 11.43 7.26
N TRP A 50 -5.79 10.70 6.24
CA TRP A 50 -5.89 11.06 4.83
C TRP A 50 -7.11 10.39 4.23
N GLY A 51 -8.21 11.13 4.10
CA GLY A 51 -9.40 10.63 3.42
C GLY A 51 -9.19 10.44 1.91
N GLN A 52 -10.27 10.13 1.18
CA GLN A 52 -10.20 9.86 -0.27
C GLN A 52 -9.59 10.99 -1.13
N GLU A 53 -9.58 12.24 -0.66
CA GLU A 53 -8.91 13.34 -1.36
C GLU A 53 -7.39 13.10 -1.55
N ALA A 54 -6.75 12.33 -0.65
CA ALA A 54 -5.33 11.99 -0.73
C ALA A 54 -4.96 11.17 -1.98
N ARG A 55 -5.86 10.28 -2.42
CA ARG A 55 -5.76 9.48 -3.66
C ARG A 55 -5.65 10.35 -4.91
N THR A 56 -6.11 11.59 -4.85
CA THR A 56 -6.13 12.50 -6.01
C THR A 56 -4.89 13.39 -6.05
N HIS A 57 -4.22 13.59 -4.92
CA HIS A 57 -3.20 14.64 -4.79
C HIS A 57 -1.78 14.14 -4.57
N PHE A 58 -1.60 13.03 -3.83
CA PHE A 58 -0.26 12.58 -3.46
C PHE A 58 -0.14 11.08 -3.17
N ALA A 59 -1.24 10.33 -3.16
CA ALA A 59 -1.20 8.87 -3.03
C ALA A 59 -1.33 8.21 -4.41
N ASN A 60 -0.30 7.48 -4.84
CA ASN A 60 -0.26 6.79 -6.11
C ASN A 60 -0.15 5.28 -5.92
N ARG A 61 -0.87 4.54 -6.76
CA ARG A 61 -0.79 3.08 -6.86
C ARG A 61 0.02 2.71 -8.11
N TYR A 62 1.07 1.91 -7.93
CA TYR A 62 1.89 1.40 -9.03
C TYR A 62 1.84 -0.12 -9.08
N SER A 63 1.45 -0.68 -10.21
CA SER A 63 1.44 -2.13 -10.43
C SER A 63 2.49 -2.51 -11.47
N MET A 64 3.30 -3.52 -11.17
CA MET A 64 4.38 -4.00 -12.02
C MET A 64 4.34 -5.52 -12.10
N GLU A 65 4.36 -6.06 -13.33
CA GLU A 65 4.63 -7.47 -13.55
C GLU A 65 6.10 -7.77 -13.23
N LEU A 66 6.32 -8.83 -12.47
CA LEU A 66 7.66 -9.34 -12.21
C LEU A 66 8.04 -10.28 -13.35
N HIS A 67 9.33 -10.36 -13.64
CA HIS A 67 9.87 -11.28 -14.64
C HIS A 67 10.86 -12.22 -13.96
N SER A 68 10.67 -13.52 -14.10
CA SER A 68 11.66 -14.52 -13.71
C SER A 68 12.80 -14.56 -14.72
N SER A 69 14.04 -14.56 -14.23
CA SER A 69 15.21 -14.81 -15.07
C SER A 69 15.19 -16.27 -15.53
N SER A 70 15.03 -16.52 -16.83
CA SER A 70 15.26 -17.86 -17.38
C SER A 70 16.78 -18.08 -17.48
N PRO A 71 17.36 -19.12 -16.85
CA PRO A 71 18.79 -19.40 -16.97
C PRO A 71 19.20 -19.90 -18.37
N THR A 72 18.23 -20.27 -19.22
CA THR A 72 18.48 -20.94 -20.50
C THR A 72 18.00 -20.16 -21.73
N GLU A 73 17.23 -19.07 -21.59
CA GLU A 73 16.70 -18.33 -22.73
C GLU A 73 16.80 -16.81 -22.53
N ALA A 74 17.29 -16.11 -23.56
CA ALA A 74 17.34 -14.64 -23.63
C ALA A 74 15.95 -13.96 -23.70
N LYS A 75 14.86 -14.69 -23.40
CA LYS A 75 13.49 -14.20 -23.35
C LYS A 75 12.96 -14.39 -21.94
N SER A 76 12.55 -13.29 -21.30
CA SER A 76 11.83 -13.35 -20.03
C SER A 76 10.53 -14.13 -20.26
N ILE A 77 10.37 -15.25 -19.56
CA ILE A 77 9.06 -15.89 -19.46
C ILE A 77 8.22 -14.98 -18.56
N PRO A 78 6.97 -14.63 -18.92
CA PRO A 78 6.09 -13.92 -18.01
C PRO A 78 5.90 -14.78 -16.76
N SER A 79 6.56 -14.43 -15.65
CA SER A 79 6.05 -14.86 -14.36
C SER A 79 4.77 -14.09 -14.18
N ASN A 80 3.66 -14.79 -13.97
CA ASN A 80 2.37 -14.17 -13.67
C ASN A 80 2.35 -13.59 -12.25
N ASP A 81 3.50 -13.11 -11.80
CA ASP A 81 3.76 -12.52 -10.52
C ASP A 81 3.65 -11.00 -10.70
N ARG A 82 3.00 -10.34 -9.75
CA ARG A 82 2.77 -8.90 -9.80
C ARG A 82 3.10 -8.30 -8.45
N VAL A 83 3.68 -7.12 -8.44
CA VAL A 83 3.80 -6.29 -7.25
C VAL A 83 2.98 -5.02 -7.43
N THR A 84 2.19 -4.69 -6.43
CA THR A 84 1.48 -3.43 -6.33
C THR A 84 2.01 -2.64 -5.15
N LEU A 85 2.38 -1.38 -5.39
CA LEU A 85 2.94 -0.47 -4.40
C LEU A 85 1.96 0.66 -4.11
N LEU A 86 1.85 1.05 -2.84
CA LEU A 86 1.29 2.32 -2.42
C LEU A 86 2.44 3.30 -2.17
N VAL A 87 2.48 4.38 -2.96
CA VAL A 87 3.48 5.44 -2.85
C VAL A 87 2.80 6.72 -2.45
N LEU A 88 3.20 7.28 -1.31
CA LEU A 88 2.74 8.57 -0.82
C LEU A 88 3.85 9.58 -1.03
N ARG A 89 3.62 10.53 -1.94
CA ARG A 89 4.64 11.47 -2.45
C ARG A 89 5.79 10.70 -3.10
N ASP A 90 6.89 10.52 -2.37
CA ASP A 90 8.10 9.82 -2.82
C ASP A 90 8.42 8.58 -1.96
N PHE A 91 7.55 8.24 -1.00
CA PHE A 91 7.76 7.13 -0.08
C PHE A 91 6.88 5.95 -0.42
N THR A 92 7.49 4.77 -0.58
CA THR A 92 6.73 3.51 -0.62
C THR A 92 6.32 3.14 0.80
N VAL A 93 5.02 3.18 1.07
CA VAL A 93 4.49 2.95 2.42
C VAL A 93 3.92 1.55 2.61
N ALA A 94 3.55 0.88 1.52
CA ALA A 94 3.10 -0.50 1.52
C ALA A 94 3.28 -1.17 0.17
N SER A 95 3.28 -2.49 0.18
CA SER A 95 3.28 -3.33 -1.02
C SER A 95 2.38 -4.55 -0.86
N VAL A 96 1.92 -5.06 -1.99
CA VAL A 96 1.26 -6.36 -2.12
C VAL A 96 1.96 -7.12 -3.24
N LEU A 97 2.41 -8.34 -2.94
CA LEU A 97 3.03 -9.27 -3.87
C LEU A 97 2.05 -10.39 -4.17
N GLU A 98 1.76 -10.58 -5.45
CA GLU A 98 1.05 -11.73 -5.99
C GLU A 98 2.08 -12.66 -6.63
N ARG A 99 2.12 -13.91 -6.19
CA ARG A 99 3.02 -14.94 -6.71
C ARG A 99 2.25 -16.23 -6.99
N ARG A 100 2.54 -16.90 -8.10
CA ARG A 100 2.02 -18.25 -8.30
C ARG A 100 2.77 -19.30 -7.51
N ASP A 101 2.03 -20.20 -6.86
CA ASP A 101 2.61 -21.35 -6.16
C ASP A 101 2.71 -22.60 -7.07
N ASP A 102 3.22 -23.70 -6.52
CA ASP A 102 3.40 -24.97 -7.23
C ASP A 102 2.07 -25.60 -7.70
N ARG A 103 0.93 -25.15 -7.17
CA ARG A 103 -0.42 -25.59 -7.53
C ARG A 103 -1.07 -24.68 -8.57
N ASN A 104 -0.34 -23.66 -9.05
CA ASN A 104 -0.85 -22.63 -9.94
C ASN A 104 -2.01 -21.84 -9.31
N GLU A 105 -1.99 -21.69 -7.98
CA GLU A 105 -2.81 -20.74 -7.24
C GLU A 105 -2.02 -19.44 -7.02
N ILE A 106 -2.69 -18.33 -6.76
CA ILE A 106 -2.06 -17.03 -6.51
C ILE A 106 -1.96 -16.83 -5.00
N GLN A 107 -0.74 -16.87 -4.49
CA GLN A 107 -0.41 -16.46 -3.13
C GLN A 107 -0.25 -14.94 -3.08
N VAL A 108 -0.92 -14.31 -2.11
CA VAL A 108 -0.91 -12.87 -1.89
C VAL A 108 -0.21 -12.57 -0.57
N VAL A 109 0.79 -11.70 -0.62
CA VAL A 109 1.60 -11.30 0.54
C VAL A 109 1.64 -9.78 0.62
N SER A 110 1.23 -9.22 1.75
CA SER A 110 1.19 -7.78 1.99
C SER A 110 2.27 -7.34 2.96
N ALA A 111 2.77 -6.12 2.79
CA ALA A 111 3.74 -5.52 3.71
C ALA A 111 3.44 -4.03 3.93
N CYS A 112 3.60 -3.58 5.18
CA CYS A 112 3.49 -2.17 5.58
C CYS A 112 4.87 -1.67 6.02
N TYR A 113 5.28 -0.51 5.53
CA TYR A 113 6.60 0.08 5.75
C TYR A 113 6.54 1.38 6.56
N LEU A 114 5.36 1.80 7.01
CA LEU A 114 5.18 2.97 7.87
C LEU A 114 6.03 2.81 9.14
N ASN A 115 7.02 3.67 9.30
CA ASN A 115 7.79 3.78 10.53
C ASN A 115 7.60 5.19 11.12
N PRO A 116 7.88 5.41 12.42
CA PRO A 116 7.62 6.69 13.07
C PRO A 116 8.23 7.89 12.35
N GLY A 117 9.47 7.78 11.87
CA GLY A 117 10.13 8.87 11.14
C GLY A 117 9.43 9.20 9.82
N MET A 118 8.98 8.19 9.09
CA MET A 118 8.22 8.40 7.85
C MET A 118 6.82 8.99 8.12
N VAL A 119 6.15 8.59 9.21
CA VAL A 119 4.86 9.18 9.62
C VAL A 119 5.04 10.67 9.94
N GLU A 120 6.10 11.05 10.66
CA GLU A 120 6.41 12.46 10.92
C GLU A 120 6.64 13.24 9.63
N GLU A 121 7.46 12.74 8.69
CA GLU A 121 7.71 13.41 7.41
C GLU A 121 6.44 13.58 6.57
N LEU A 122 5.61 12.55 6.49
CA LEU A 122 4.37 12.57 5.72
C LEU A 122 3.36 13.58 6.29
N THR A 123 3.25 13.67 7.62
CA THR A 123 2.27 14.53 8.30
C THR A 123 2.75 15.99 8.50
N LYS A 124 4.06 16.26 8.48
CA LYS A 124 4.64 17.62 8.62
C LYS A 124 4.05 18.65 7.65
N ASP A 125 3.79 18.25 6.41
CA ASP A 125 3.38 19.15 5.33
C ASP A 125 1.86 19.34 5.19
N GLU A 126 1.05 18.58 5.93
CA GLU A 126 -0.40 18.77 5.95
C GLU A 126 -0.79 20.12 6.58
N ILE A 127 0.05 20.62 7.50
CA ILE A 127 -0.05 21.96 8.10
C ILE A 127 0.06 23.06 7.03
N LEU A 128 0.71 22.79 5.88
CA LEU A 128 0.87 23.76 4.79
C LEU A 128 -0.26 23.70 3.76
N LEU A 129 -0.86 22.52 3.55
CA LEU A 129 -1.97 22.33 2.61
C LEU A 129 -3.29 22.89 3.17
N THR A 130 -3.54 22.75 4.47
CA THR A 130 -4.74 23.28 5.14
C THR A 130 -4.68 24.80 5.41
N LYS A 131 -3.49 25.41 5.44
CA LYS A 131 -3.29 26.88 5.61
C LYS A 131 -3.43 27.70 4.32
N ARG A 132 -3.55 27.06 3.14
CA ARG A 132 -3.71 27.76 1.86
C ARG A 132 -5.17 27.85 1.38
N ARG A 133 -6.15 27.46 2.22
CA ARG A 133 -7.58 27.73 1.99
C ARG A 133 -8.04 28.91 2.84
#